data_AF-A0A2S7X826-F1
#
_entry.id   AF-A0A2S7X826-F1
#
_cell.length_a   1.000
_cell.length_b   1.000
_cell.length_c   1.000
_cell.angle_alpha   90.00
_cell.angle_beta   90.00
_cell.angle_gamma   90.00
#
_symmetry.space_group_name_H-M   'P 1'
#
loop_
_entity.id
_entity.type
_entity.pdbx_description
1 polymer ?
#
loop_
_entity_poly.entity_id
_entity_poly.type
_entity_poly.pdbx_seq_one_letter_code
_entity_poly.pdbx_strand_id
1 'polypeptide(L)'
;MKHNKPKSLTEYQQYFENLYGNINNERDWVDIYGYLSRTTGYLTRSVIKKTAIAQDFIRPISWLFALSSKLDISVEDSFLKKFPNSCPYCIEPVCCCFKTNKKPKEEILPYKIKEKQAERYDAISRFGDKNFEWSLRNISGIYPNNEVIWHFSGPWMTCSKLFEEVAELHEAIDKFNIGSKSKENVEEEVADVLAWILSAWIGSNTGTCLDDEIVNYFYDECPVCNVNPCECKQGDARIQGLVDPSKFAELRVLFEELEKLSPDASSDIQELITSLKEVETTQDEVVATAAIKDVESKFQSFKAKLATTEDITKKLASIGKSVMALLGSFA
;
A
#
# COMPACT_ATOMS: atom_id res chain seq x y z
N MET A 1 -10.86 -3.78 25.49
CA MET A 1 -10.80 -5.25 25.34
C MET A 1 -9.61 -5.54 24.45
N LYS A 2 -8.71 -6.48 24.78
CA LYS A 2 -7.68 -6.90 23.82
C LYS A 2 -8.39 -7.65 22.69
N HIS A 3 -8.60 -7.01 21.54
CA HIS A 3 -9.10 -7.71 20.38
C HIS A 3 -8.09 -8.78 19.98
N ASN A 4 -8.56 -10.02 19.81
CA ASN A 4 -7.73 -11.10 19.29
C ASN A 4 -7.30 -10.74 17.87
N LYS A 5 -6.02 -10.89 17.58
CA LYS A 5 -5.46 -10.76 16.23
C LYS A 5 -6.24 -11.67 15.26
N PRO A 6 -6.72 -11.16 14.11
CA PRO A 6 -7.38 -11.98 13.10
C PRO A 6 -6.50 -13.15 12.66
N LYS A 7 -7.10 -14.33 12.50
CA LYS A 7 -6.41 -15.59 12.19
C LYS A 7 -6.63 -16.08 10.76
N SER A 8 -7.47 -15.40 9.99
CA SER A 8 -7.73 -15.72 8.60
C SER A 8 -8.10 -14.48 7.79
N LEU A 9 -8.02 -14.55 6.45
CA LEU A 9 -8.45 -13.46 5.58
C LEU A 9 -9.93 -13.11 5.80
N THR A 10 -10.79 -14.09 6.08
CA THR A 10 -12.19 -13.85 6.45
C THR A 10 -12.31 -13.00 7.74
N GLU A 11 -11.51 -13.30 8.77
CA GLU A 11 -11.51 -12.50 10.00
C GLU A 11 -10.97 -11.08 9.77
N TYR A 12 -9.98 -10.90 8.89
CA TYR A 12 -9.52 -9.58 8.46
C TYR A 12 -10.60 -8.81 7.67
N GLN A 13 -11.37 -9.49 6.83
CA GLN A 13 -12.49 -8.89 6.11
C GLN A 13 -13.60 -8.43 7.05
N GLN A 14 -13.96 -9.27 8.03
CA GLN A 14 -14.90 -8.87 9.08
C GLN A 14 -14.36 -7.72 9.93
N TYR A 15 -13.05 -7.70 10.22
CA TYR A 15 -12.41 -6.61 10.94
C TYR A 15 -12.56 -5.27 10.21
N PHE A 16 -12.24 -5.23 8.91
CA PHE A 16 -12.39 -4.02 8.12
C PHE A 16 -13.86 -3.62 7.94
N GLU A 17 -14.77 -4.58 7.81
CA GLU A 17 -16.21 -4.30 7.77
C GLU A 17 -16.71 -3.69 9.08
N ASN A 18 -16.26 -4.19 10.23
CA ASN A 18 -16.61 -3.61 11.52
C ASN A 18 -16.06 -2.19 11.68
N LEU A 19 -14.83 -1.93 11.21
CA LEU A 19 -14.18 -0.64 11.34
C LEU A 19 -14.72 0.40 10.36
N TYR A 20 -14.99 0.03 9.10
CA TYR A 20 -15.32 0.96 8.02
C TYR A 20 -16.67 0.73 7.36
N GLY A 21 -17.37 -0.36 7.66
CA GLY A 21 -18.59 -0.79 6.96
C GLY A 21 -19.68 0.28 6.95
N ASN A 22 -19.91 0.99 8.05
CA ASN A 22 -20.91 2.07 8.12
C ASN A 22 -20.69 3.12 7.01
N ILE A 23 -19.46 3.61 6.88
CA ILE A 23 -19.09 4.63 5.87
C ILE A 23 -19.00 4.02 4.47
N ASN A 24 -18.45 2.82 4.33
CA ASN A 24 -18.28 2.19 3.02
C ASN A 24 -19.62 1.75 2.40
N ASN A 25 -20.61 1.41 3.22
CA ASN A 25 -21.95 1.06 2.74
C ASN A 25 -22.65 2.26 2.07
N GLU A 26 -22.36 3.48 2.49
CA GLU A 26 -22.88 4.71 1.89
C GLU A 26 -22.18 5.09 0.56
N ARG A 27 -20.99 4.55 0.29
CA ARG A 27 -20.19 4.86 -0.91
C ARG A 27 -20.57 3.98 -2.10
N ASP A 28 -20.41 4.50 -3.32
CA ASP A 28 -20.50 3.68 -4.53
C ASP A 28 -19.28 2.74 -4.61
N TRP A 29 -19.43 1.58 -5.25
CA TRP A 29 -18.30 0.68 -5.51
C TRP A 29 -17.22 1.37 -6.35
N VAL A 30 -17.60 2.28 -7.26
CA VAL A 30 -16.66 3.06 -8.08
C VAL A 30 -15.76 3.94 -7.20
N ASP A 31 -16.32 4.55 -6.15
CA ASP A 31 -15.55 5.37 -5.21
C ASP A 31 -14.53 4.50 -4.47
N ILE A 32 -14.97 3.36 -3.93
CA ILE A 32 -14.11 2.40 -3.22
C ILE A 32 -13.00 1.87 -4.14
N TYR A 33 -13.34 1.52 -5.38
CA TYR A 33 -12.37 1.15 -6.41
C TYR A 33 -11.37 2.28 -6.68
N GLY A 34 -11.80 3.53 -6.74
CA GLY A 34 -10.93 4.69 -6.87
C GLY A 34 -9.88 4.77 -5.77
N TYR A 35 -10.25 4.44 -4.52
CA TYR A 35 -9.31 4.34 -3.41
C TYR A 35 -8.32 3.17 -3.56
N LEU A 36 -8.79 1.99 -3.98
CA LEU A 36 -7.93 0.83 -4.28
C LEU A 36 -6.91 1.18 -5.37
N SER A 37 -7.37 1.65 -6.52
CA SER A 37 -6.52 2.03 -7.65
C SER A 37 -5.49 3.09 -7.28
N ARG A 38 -5.92 4.14 -6.56
CA ARG A 38 -5.02 5.20 -6.09
C ARG A 38 -3.96 4.68 -5.12
N THR A 39 -4.35 3.86 -4.14
CA THR A 39 -3.38 3.34 -3.15
C THR A 39 -2.42 2.32 -3.75
N THR A 40 -2.86 1.54 -4.74
CA THR A 40 -1.97 0.73 -5.59
C THR A 40 -0.98 1.59 -6.39
N GLY A 41 -1.42 2.74 -6.91
CA GLY A 41 -0.52 3.70 -7.57
C GLY A 41 0.55 4.24 -6.64
N TYR A 42 0.19 4.59 -5.40
CA TYR A 42 1.16 5.01 -4.39
C TYR A 42 2.12 3.88 -3.99
N LEU A 43 1.62 2.66 -3.82
CA LEU A 43 2.45 1.49 -3.58
C LEU A 43 3.51 1.33 -4.68
N THR A 44 3.08 1.31 -5.95
CA THR A 44 3.98 1.18 -7.10
C THR A 44 5.03 2.28 -7.11
N ARG A 45 4.63 3.53 -6.86
CA ARG A 45 5.55 4.67 -6.80
C ARG A 45 6.62 4.46 -5.72
N SER A 46 6.22 4.13 -4.50
CA SER A 46 7.15 3.91 -3.38
C SER A 46 8.07 2.71 -3.63
N VAL A 47 7.55 1.63 -4.22
CA VAL A 47 8.30 0.44 -4.60
C VAL A 47 9.38 0.77 -5.63
N ILE A 48 9.03 1.48 -6.71
CA ILE A 48 9.98 1.86 -7.77
C ILE A 48 11.08 2.77 -7.21
N LYS A 49 10.73 3.67 -6.30
CA LYS A 49 11.66 4.57 -5.60
C LYS A 49 12.46 3.89 -4.49
N LYS A 50 12.17 2.63 -4.15
CA LYS A 50 12.76 1.89 -3.02
C LYS A 50 12.52 2.56 -1.67
N THR A 51 11.39 3.23 -1.52
CA THR A 51 10.94 3.93 -0.30
C THR A 51 9.68 3.30 0.30
N ALA A 52 9.23 2.16 -0.24
CA ALA A 52 8.03 1.48 0.23
C ALA A 52 8.12 1.08 1.71
N ILE A 53 7.09 1.44 2.47
CA ILE A 53 6.90 1.04 3.86
C ILE A 53 5.70 0.09 3.96
N ALA A 54 5.53 -0.60 5.09
CA ALA A 54 4.45 -1.58 5.26
C ALA A 54 3.06 -1.00 4.94
N GLN A 55 2.81 0.26 5.33
CA GLN A 55 1.55 0.94 5.09
C GLN A 55 1.22 1.12 3.60
N ASP A 56 2.22 1.16 2.71
CA ASP A 56 1.99 1.22 1.26
C ASP A 56 1.32 -0.05 0.74
N PHE A 57 1.56 -1.21 1.36
CA PHE A 57 0.95 -2.50 0.98
C PHE A 57 -0.38 -2.73 1.67
N ILE A 58 -0.46 -2.31 2.94
CA ILE A 58 -1.64 -2.55 3.78
C ILE A 58 -2.86 -1.74 3.31
N ARG A 59 -2.65 -0.52 2.84
CA ARG A 59 -3.72 0.34 2.33
C ARG A 59 -4.48 -0.28 1.14
N PRO A 60 -3.83 -0.67 0.03
CA PRO A 60 -4.55 -1.31 -1.07
C PRO A 60 -5.20 -2.63 -0.64
N ILE A 61 -4.60 -3.41 0.26
CA ILE A 61 -5.27 -4.59 0.85
C ILE A 61 -6.57 -4.18 1.54
N SER A 62 -6.56 -3.17 2.42
CA SER A 62 -7.77 -2.73 3.12
C SER A 62 -8.88 -2.25 2.18
N TRP A 63 -8.51 -1.58 1.07
CA TRP A 63 -9.48 -1.13 0.07
C TRP A 63 -9.98 -2.26 -0.82
N LEU A 64 -9.16 -3.28 -1.11
CA LEU A 64 -9.61 -4.49 -1.76
C LEU A 64 -10.65 -5.20 -0.89
N PHE A 65 -10.40 -5.32 0.42
CA PHE A 65 -11.33 -5.93 1.37
C PHE A 65 -12.64 -5.15 1.46
N ALA A 66 -12.57 -3.81 1.53
CA ALA A 66 -13.76 -2.95 1.48
C ALA A 66 -14.57 -3.13 0.19
N LEU A 67 -13.89 -3.20 -0.96
CA LEU A 67 -14.55 -3.42 -2.25
C LEU A 67 -15.19 -4.81 -2.32
N SER A 68 -14.49 -5.84 -1.86
CA SER A 68 -15.03 -7.20 -1.80
C SER A 68 -16.24 -7.29 -0.88
N SER A 69 -16.22 -6.66 0.30
CA SER A 69 -17.40 -6.61 1.18
C SER A 69 -18.57 -5.88 0.52
N LYS A 70 -18.34 -4.75 -0.16
CA LYS A 70 -19.36 -4.02 -0.92
C LYS A 70 -20.03 -4.86 -2.00
N LEU A 71 -19.28 -5.79 -2.59
CA LEU A 71 -19.73 -6.70 -3.65
C LEU A 71 -20.17 -8.09 -3.11
N ASP A 72 -20.23 -8.26 -1.79
CA ASP A 72 -20.56 -9.52 -1.11
C ASP A 72 -19.61 -10.68 -1.52
N ILE A 73 -18.33 -10.39 -1.71
CA ILE A 73 -17.31 -11.35 -2.14
C ILE A 73 -16.43 -11.74 -0.94
N SER A 74 -16.27 -13.05 -0.72
CA SER A 74 -15.31 -13.62 0.25
C SER A 74 -13.90 -13.57 -0.34
N VAL A 75 -13.02 -12.73 0.22
CA VAL A 75 -11.62 -12.63 -0.25
C VAL A 75 -10.87 -13.95 -0.03
N GLU A 76 -11.09 -14.59 1.13
CA GLU A 76 -10.46 -15.87 1.47
C GLU A 76 -10.83 -16.95 0.44
N ASP A 77 -12.12 -17.15 0.19
CA ASP A 77 -12.57 -18.20 -0.73
C ASP A 77 -12.13 -17.92 -2.17
N SER A 78 -12.21 -16.65 -2.60
CA SER A 78 -11.75 -16.23 -3.92
C SER A 78 -10.27 -16.56 -4.12
N PHE A 79 -9.44 -16.19 -3.13
CA PHE A 79 -8.00 -16.45 -3.16
C PHE A 79 -7.67 -17.94 -3.13
N LEU A 80 -8.34 -18.71 -2.27
CA LEU A 80 -8.11 -20.16 -2.16
C LEU A 80 -8.58 -20.93 -3.40
N LYS A 81 -9.71 -20.55 -4.01
CA LYS A 81 -10.19 -21.15 -5.26
C LYS A 81 -9.20 -20.92 -6.41
N LYS A 82 -8.66 -19.69 -6.52
CA LYS A 82 -7.72 -19.31 -7.58
C LYS A 82 -6.32 -19.90 -7.35
N PHE A 83 -5.83 -19.89 -6.12
CA PHE A 83 -4.46 -20.31 -5.76
C PHE A 83 -4.44 -21.44 -4.72
N PRO A 84 -4.97 -22.64 -5.03
CA PRO A 84 -5.00 -23.73 -4.08
C PRO A 84 -3.65 -24.47 -4.04
N ASN A 85 -2.58 -23.82 -3.55
CA ASN A 85 -1.20 -24.32 -3.58
C ASN A 85 -0.70 -24.71 -4.99
N SER A 86 -1.24 -24.06 -6.02
CA SER A 86 -0.82 -24.31 -7.40
C SER A 86 -1.18 -23.18 -8.35
N CYS A 87 -0.46 -23.13 -9.47
CA CYS A 87 -0.72 -22.16 -10.52
C CYS A 87 -2.07 -22.42 -11.20
N PRO A 88 -2.95 -21.40 -11.35
CA PRO A 88 -4.25 -21.58 -11.97
C PRO A 88 -4.17 -21.98 -13.45
N TYR A 89 -3.06 -21.69 -14.14
CA TYR A 89 -2.92 -22.00 -15.56
C TYR A 89 -2.32 -23.40 -15.80
N CYS A 90 -1.10 -23.64 -15.30
CA CYS A 90 -0.42 -24.90 -15.56
C CYS A 90 -0.73 -26.00 -14.55
N ILE A 91 -1.45 -25.70 -13.45
CA ILE A 91 -1.87 -26.67 -12.42
C ILE A 91 -0.67 -27.35 -11.74
N GLU A 92 0.51 -26.75 -11.83
CA GLU A 92 1.70 -27.21 -11.13
C GLU A 92 1.80 -26.53 -9.76
N PRO A 93 2.29 -27.22 -8.71
CA PRO A 93 2.58 -26.60 -7.42
C PRO A 93 3.59 -25.46 -7.54
N VAL A 94 4.59 -25.61 -8.41
CA VAL A 94 5.53 -24.54 -8.80
C VAL A 94 5.28 -24.19 -10.25
N CYS A 95 4.93 -22.94 -10.51
CA CYS A 95 4.57 -22.42 -11.82
C CYS A 95 5.68 -22.66 -12.86
N CYS A 96 5.30 -23.24 -14.00
CA CYS A 96 6.18 -23.44 -15.15
C CYS A 96 5.69 -22.74 -16.41
N CYS A 97 4.72 -21.82 -16.30
CA CYS A 97 4.04 -21.21 -17.44
C CYS A 97 4.97 -20.52 -18.43
N PHE A 98 6.12 -20.00 -17.99
CA PHE A 98 7.12 -19.38 -18.88
C PHE A 98 7.74 -20.39 -19.86
N LYS A 99 7.80 -21.67 -19.50
CA LYS A 99 8.31 -22.75 -20.37
C LYS A 99 7.23 -23.35 -21.25
N THR A 100 5.99 -23.34 -20.76
CA THR A 100 4.86 -24.07 -21.39
C THR A 100 3.85 -23.15 -22.07
N ASN A 101 4.11 -21.83 -22.09
CA ASN A 101 3.18 -20.81 -22.57
C ASN A 101 1.79 -20.94 -21.92
N LYS A 102 1.78 -20.96 -20.57
CA LYS A 102 0.58 -21.13 -19.71
C LYS A 102 -0.16 -22.47 -19.87
N LYS A 103 0.44 -23.49 -20.50
CA LYS A 103 -0.16 -24.83 -20.60
C LYS A 103 0.31 -25.75 -19.45
N PRO A 104 -0.52 -26.70 -18.98
CA PRO A 104 -0.06 -27.76 -18.08
C PRO A 104 1.03 -28.64 -18.72
N LYS A 105 1.89 -29.26 -17.91
CA LYS A 105 2.94 -30.18 -18.40
C LYS A 105 2.34 -31.48 -18.92
N GLU A 106 1.38 -32.01 -18.17
CA GLU A 106 0.57 -33.14 -18.59
C GLU A 106 -0.54 -32.65 -19.51
N GLU A 107 -0.94 -33.47 -20.48
CA GLU A 107 -2.07 -33.14 -21.34
C GLU A 107 -3.38 -33.21 -20.54
N ILE A 108 -3.83 -32.05 -20.06
CA ILE A 108 -5.10 -31.88 -19.35
C ILE A 108 -6.06 -31.17 -20.30
N LEU A 109 -7.22 -31.76 -20.52
CA LEU A 109 -8.28 -31.14 -21.31
C LEU A 109 -8.69 -29.82 -20.64
N PRO A 110 -8.82 -28.69 -21.38
CA PRO A 110 -9.05 -27.37 -20.78
C PRO A 110 -10.23 -27.29 -19.80
N TYR A 111 -11.33 -28.01 -20.09
CA TYR A 111 -12.52 -28.02 -19.22
C TYR A 111 -12.30 -28.73 -17.88
N LYS A 112 -11.26 -29.55 -17.75
CA LYS A 112 -10.88 -30.24 -16.50
C LYS A 112 -9.96 -29.43 -15.60
N ILE A 113 -9.45 -28.29 -16.08
CA ILE A 113 -8.56 -27.43 -15.30
C ILE A 113 -9.29 -26.92 -14.04
N LYS A 114 -10.54 -26.44 -14.21
CA LYS A 114 -11.37 -25.98 -13.08
C LYS A 114 -11.72 -27.10 -12.10
N GLU A 115 -12.00 -28.30 -12.60
CA GLU A 115 -12.26 -29.49 -11.75
C GLU A 115 -11.05 -29.81 -10.86
N LYS A 116 -9.84 -29.86 -11.44
CA LYS A 116 -8.61 -30.11 -10.66
C LYS A 116 -8.30 -28.99 -9.65
N GLN A 117 -8.61 -27.74 -9.97
CA GLN A 117 -8.49 -26.66 -8.99
C GLN A 117 -9.47 -26.83 -7.84
N ALA A 118 -10.73 -27.16 -8.15
CA ALA A 118 -11.77 -27.40 -7.14
C ALA A 118 -11.38 -28.54 -6.19
N GLU A 119 -10.84 -29.65 -6.70
CA GLU A 119 -10.33 -30.76 -5.88
C GLU A 119 -9.24 -30.29 -4.89
N ARG A 120 -8.34 -29.41 -5.33
CA ARG A 120 -7.27 -28.86 -4.46
C ARG A 120 -7.82 -27.87 -3.45
N TYR A 121 -8.76 -27.01 -3.88
CA TYR A 121 -9.48 -26.11 -2.99
C TYR A 121 -10.19 -26.88 -1.87
N ASP A 122 -10.89 -27.97 -2.20
CA ASP A 122 -11.58 -28.82 -1.22
C ASP A 122 -10.62 -29.45 -0.21
N ALA A 123 -9.40 -29.79 -0.64
CA ALA A 123 -8.37 -30.34 0.23
C ALA A 123 -7.83 -29.30 1.22
N ILE A 124 -7.59 -28.06 0.78
CA ILE A 124 -6.98 -27.01 1.62
C ILE A 124 -8.01 -26.24 2.45
N SER A 125 -9.25 -26.12 1.98
CA SER A 125 -10.30 -25.35 2.67
C SER A 125 -10.63 -25.91 4.05
N ARG A 126 -10.32 -27.20 4.30
CA ARG A 126 -10.62 -27.92 5.53
C ARG A 126 -9.55 -27.81 6.61
N PHE A 127 -8.34 -27.35 6.29
CA PHE A 127 -7.19 -27.43 7.20
C PHE A 127 -6.26 -26.22 7.12
N GLY A 128 -5.61 -25.92 8.24
CA GLY A 128 -4.52 -24.94 8.31
C GLY A 128 -4.98 -23.50 8.54
N ASP A 129 -4.01 -22.67 8.94
CA ASP A 129 -4.18 -21.23 9.03
C ASP A 129 -4.29 -20.63 7.62
N LYS A 130 -5.19 -19.67 7.42
CA LYS A 130 -5.44 -18.99 6.14
C LYS A 130 -5.27 -17.48 6.31
N ASN A 131 -4.26 -17.09 7.09
CA ASN A 131 -3.88 -15.70 7.34
C ASN A 131 -2.93 -15.20 6.24
N PHE A 132 -2.43 -13.97 6.37
CA PHE A 132 -1.53 -13.40 5.38
C PHE A 132 -0.19 -14.14 5.32
N GLU A 133 0.36 -14.61 6.44
CA GLU A 133 1.58 -15.42 6.42
C GLU A 133 1.42 -16.72 5.61
N TRP A 134 0.27 -17.38 5.70
CA TRP A 134 -0.02 -18.53 4.84
C TRP A 134 -0.11 -18.12 3.37
N SER A 135 -0.83 -17.04 3.07
CA SER A 135 -1.00 -16.54 1.69
C SER A 135 0.32 -16.13 1.05
N LEU A 136 1.24 -15.52 1.82
CA LEU A 136 2.60 -15.19 1.37
C LEU A 136 3.39 -16.46 1.01
N ARG A 137 3.36 -17.50 1.87
CA ARG A 137 4.00 -18.80 1.59
C ARG A 137 3.39 -19.50 0.38
N ASN A 138 2.07 -19.41 0.22
CA ASN A 138 1.36 -19.98 -0.91
C ASN A 138 1.83 -19.33 -2.23
N ILE A 139 1.82 -17.99 -2.31
CA ILE A 139 2.26 -17.27 -3.51
C ILE A 139 3.75 -17.47 -3.80
N SER A 140 4.62 -17.41 -2.79
CA SER A 140 6.06 -17.67 -3.00
C SER A 140 6.35 -19.10 -3.41
N GLY A 141 5.56 -20.07 -2.90
CA GLY A 141 5.63 -21.47 -3.31
C GLY A 141 5.19 -21.69 -4.76
N ILE A 142 4.11 -21.04 -5.19
CA ILE A 142 3.62 -21.14 -6.58
C ILE A 142 4.53 -20.38 -7.54
N TYR A 143 5.00 -19.19 -7.18
CA TYR A 143 5.73 -18.29 -8.06
C TYR A 143 7.09 -17.87 -7.50
N PRO A 144 8.01 -18.81 -7.20
CA PRO A 144 9.31 -18.49 -6.61
C PRO A 144 10.17 -17.60 -7.53
N ASN A 145 9.93 -17.64 -8.84
CA ASN A 145 10.63 -16.80 -9.80
C ASN A 145 10.24 -15.32 -9.70
N ASN A 146 9.13 -14.95 -9.05
CA ASN A 146 8.75 -13.55 -8.91
C ASN A 146 9.78 -12.77 -8.09
N GLU A 147 10.28 -13.36 -7.00
CA GLU A 147 11.34 -12.78 -6.16
C GLU A 147 12.66 -12.66 -6.93
N VAL A 148 13.00 -13.68 -7.73
CA VAL A 148 14.18 -13.65 -8.62
C VAL A 148 14.05 -12.49 -9.61
N ILE A 149 12.94 -12.41 -10.35
CA ILE A 149 12.70 -11.34 -11.32
C ILE A 149 12.76 -9.96 -10.63
N TRP A 150 12.20 -9.85 -9.42
CA TRP A 150 12.23 -8.63 -8.64
C TRP A 150 13.66 -8.15 -8.36
N HIS A 151 14.54 -9.03 -7.87
CA HIS A 151 15.91 -8.66 -7.53
C HIS A 151 16.83 -8.48 -8.75
N PHE A 152 16.57 -9.18 -9.87
CA PHE A 152 17.39 -9.09 -11.08
C PHE A 152 16.94 -8.03 -12.07
N SER A 153 15.63 -7.89 -12.29
CA SER A 153 15.03 -6.98 -13.29
C SER A 153 14.35 -5.76 -12.66
N GLY A 154 14.30 -5.70 -11.33
CA GLY A 154 13.64 -4.64 -10.59
C GLY A 154 12.12 -4.88 -10.43
N PRO A 155 11.46 -3.99 -9.68
CA PRO A 155 10.06 -4.19 -9.30
C PRO A 155 9.04 -3.93 -10.43
N TRP A 156 9.47 -3.32 -11.54
CA TRP A 156 8.59 -2.83 -12.61
C TRP A 156 7.60 -3.88 -13.13
N MET A 157 8.05 -5.12 -13.31
CA MET A 157 7.18 -6.21 -13.79
C MET A 157 6.03 -6.48 -12.81
N THR A 158 6.33 -6.55 -11.51
CA THR A 158 5.33 -6.78 -10.47
C THR A 158 4.34 -5.62 -10.41
N CYS A 159 4.84 -4.38 -10.50
CA CYS A 159 4.00 -3.20 -10.54
C CYS A 159 3.10 -3.15 -11.78
N SER A 160 3.63 -3.52 -12.95
CA SER A 160 2.86 -3.57 -14.20
C SER A 160 1.74 -4.61 -14.12
N LYS A 161 2.02 -5.80 -13.60
CA LYS A 161 1.01 -6.84 -13.41
C LYS A 161 -0.04 -6.45 -12.38
N LEU A 162 0.37 -5.82 -11.27
CA LEU A 162 -0.58 -5.30 -10.30
C LEU A 162 -1.55 -4.27 -10.90
N PHE A 163 -1.07 -3.38 -11.77
CA PHE A 163 -1.95 -2.45 -12.49
C PHE A 163 -2.87 -3.15 -13.50
N GLU A 164 -2.37 -4.15 -14.21
CA GLU A 164 -3.16 -5.01 -15.10
C GLU A 164 -4.33 -5.64 -14.34
N GLU A 165 -4.07 -6.34 -13.23
CA GLU A 165 -5.14 -6.99 -12.46
C GLU A 165 -6.13 -5.99 -11.83
N VAL A 166 -5.67 -4.80 -11.41
CA VAL A 166 -6.59 -3.77 -10.89
C VAL A 166 -7.52 -3.27 -12.00
N ALA A 167 -7.03 -3.12 -13.23
CA ALA A 167 -7.85 -2.76 -14.38
C ALA A 167 -8.80 -3.90 -14.79
N GLU A 168 -8.33 -5.16 -14.79
CA GLU A 168 -9.15 -6.34 -15.07
C GLU A 168 -10.26 -6.51 -14.02
N LEU A 169 -9.99 -6.23 -12.73
CA LEU A 169 -11.00 -6.20 -11.68
C LEU A 169 -12.10 -5.18 -11.97
N HIS A 170 -11.75 -3.96 -12.39
CA HIS A 170 -12.75 -2.96 -12.79
C HIS A 170 -13.61 -3.45 -13.95
N GLU A 171 -12.98 -3.99 -15.00
CA GLU A 171 -13.70 -4.55 -16.15
C GLU A 171 -14.63 -5.69 -15.70
N ALA A 172 -14.18 -6.59 -14.84
CA ALA A 172 -14.99 -7.70 -14.34
C ALA A 172 -16.22 -7.20 -13.57
N ILE A 173 -16.09 -6.18 -12.72
CA ILE A 173 -17.20 -5.56 -11.98
C ILE A 173 -18.20 -4.91 -12.94
N ASP A 174 -17.73 -4.12 -13.90
CA ASP A 174 -18.60 -3.49 -14.91
C ASP A 174 -19.39 -4.54 -15.69
N LYS A 175 -18.70 -5.59 -16.15
CA LYS A 175 -19.32 -6.67 -16.91
C LYS A 175 -20.28 -7.50 -16.08
N PHE A 176 -20.03 -7.68 -14.79
CA PHE A 176 -20.94 -8.31 -13.84
C PHE A 176 -22.19 -7.47 -13.62
N ASN A 177 -22.05 -6.16 -13.41
CA ASN A 177 -23.17 -5.23 -13.19
C ASN A 177 -24.16 -5.17 -14.35
N ILE A 178 -23.70 -5.39 -15.60
CA ILE A 178 -24.57 -5.48 -16.78
C ILE A 178 -25.02 -6.91 -17.12
N GLY A 179 -24.70 -7.89 -16.28
CA GLY A 179 -25.10 -9.30 -16.45
C GLY A 179 -24.34 -10.06 -17.55
N SER A 180 -23.23 -9.52 -18.06
CA SER A 180 -22.42 -10.16 -19.11
C SER A 180 -21.34 -11.12 -18.59
N LYS A 181 -21.01 -11.03 -17.30
CA LYS A 181 -20.07 -11.89 -16.57
C LYS A 181 -20.68 -12.35 -15.25
N SER A 182 -20.17 -13.45 -14.70
CA SER A 182 -20.62 -13.96 -13.41
C SER A 182 -19.86 -13.29 -12.25
N LYS A 183 -20.39 -13.44 -11.03
CA LYS A 183 -19.70 -13.03 -9.80
C LYS A 183 -18.35 -13.75 -9.64
N GLU A 184 -18.27 -15.02 -10.08
CA GLU A 184 -17.02 -15.80 -10.09
C GLU A 184 -15.90 -15.10 -10.88
N ASN A 185 -16.22 -14.37 -11.97
CA ASN A 185 -15.20 -13.60 -12.67
C ASN A 185 -14.63 -12.48 -11.80
N VAL A 186 -15.46 -11.79 -11.02
CA VAL A 186 -15.00 -10.76 -10.08
C VAL A 186 -14.19 -11.39 -8.94
N GLU A 187 -14.61 -12.56 -8.43
CA GLU A 187 -13.86 -13.33 -7.43
C GLU A 187 -12.44 -13.67 -7.93
N GLU A 188 -12.32 -14.14 -9.18
CA GLU A 188 -11.03 -14.44 -9.80
C GLU A 188 -10.11 -13.21 -9.84
N GLU A 189 -10.61 -12.03 -10.24
CA GLU A 189 -9.81 -10.81 -10.31
C GLU A 189 -9.47 -10.23 -8.92
N VAL A 190 -10.36 -10.37 -7.93
CA VAL A 190 -10.06 -10.02 -6.53
C VAL A 190 -8.86 -10.84 -6.02
N ALA A 191 -8.83 -12.13 -6.33
CA ALA A 191 -7.72 -13.00 -5.96
C ALA A 191 -6.41 -12.59 -6.64
N ASP A 192 -6.46 -12.25 -7.93
CA ASP A 192 -5.29 -11.84 -8.71
C ASP A 192 -4.71 -10.52 -8.17
N VAL A 193 -5.53 -9.50 -7.89
CA VAL A 193 -5.08 -8.24 -7.25
C VAL A 193 -4.38 -8.53 -5.91
N LEU A 194 -4.97 -9.36 -5.05
CA LEU A 194 -4.33 -9.71 -3.78
C LEU A 194 -2.98 -10.41 -4.00
N ALA A 195 -2.92 -11.39 -4.91
CA ALA A 195 -1.70 -12.15 -5.20
C ALA A 195 -0.53 -11.27 -5.65
N TRP A 196 -0.80 -10.20 -6.42
CA TRP A 196 0.24 -9.28 -6.86
C TRP A 196 0.64 -8.26 -5.80
N ILE A 197 -0.27 -7.84 -4.91
CA ILE A 197 0.13 -7.06 -3.72
C ILE A 197 1.05 -7.91 -2.83
N LEU A 198 0.70 -9.18 -2.61
CA LEU A 198 1.54 -10.12 -1.85
C LEU A 198 2.89 -10.39 -2.54
N SER A 199 2.91 -10.52 -3.87
CA SER A 199 4.15 -10.65 -4.63
C SER A 199 5.06 -9.42 -4.46
N ALA A 200 4.48 -8.22 -4.45
CA ALA A 200 5.23 -7.00 -4.18
C ALA A 200 5.78 -6.98 -2.73
N TRP A 201 4.98 -7.42 -1.75
CA TRP A 201 5.42 -7.54 -0.36
C TRP A 201 6.63 -8.46 -0.23
N ILE A 202 6.56 -9.65 -0.85
CA ILE A 202 7.65 -10.65 -0.85
C ILE A 202 8.96 -10.04 -1.36
N GLY A 203 8.91 -9.25 -2.44
CA GLY A 203 10.11 -8.62 -3.00
C GLY A 203 10.64 -7.40 -2.21
N SER A 204 9.76 -6.69 -1.49
CA SER A 204 10.11 -5.45 -0.78
C SER A 204 10.46 -5.61 0.69
N ASN A 205 9.77 -6.48 1.42
CA ASN A 205 9.73 -6.48 2.89
C ASN A 205 10.07 -7.85 3.47
N THR A 206 11.22 -8.41 3.09
CA THR A 206 11.70 -9.69 3.62
C THR A 206 11.99 -9.56 5.13
N GLY A 207 11.39 -10.44 5.93
CA GLY A 207 11.63 -10.51 7.39
C GLY A 207 10.65 -9.73 8.28
N THR A 208 9.61 -9.12 7.72
CA THR A 208 8.50 -8.53 8.50
C THR A 208 7.23 -9.38 8.37
N CYS A 209 6.44 -9.46 9.44
CA CYS A 209 5.18 -10.20 9.44
C CYS A 209 4.04 -9.30 8.97
N LEU A 210 3.41 -9.63 7.85
CA LEU A 210 2.34 -8.80 7.27
C LEU A 210 1.12 -8.76 8.20
N ASP A 211 0.80 -9.88 8.84
CA ASP A 211 -0.29 -9.94 9.80
C ASP A 211 -0.06 -8.97 10.99
N ASP A 212 1.19 -8.83 11.47
CA ASP A 212 1.54 -7.88 12.55
C ASP A 212 1.47 -6.44 12.07
N GLU A 213 1.96 -6.13 10.87
CA GLU A 213 1.94 -4.77 10.34
C GLU A 213 0.52 -4.27 10.07
N ILE A 214 -0.38 -5.13 9.55
CA ILE A 214 -1.81 -4.80 9.39
C ILE A 214 -2.44 -4.49 10.74
N VAL A 215 -2.19 -5.35 11.74
CA VAL A 215 -2.70 -5.14 13.09
C VAL A 215 -2.15 -3.81 13.63
N ASN A 216 -0.85 -3.61 13.65
CA ASN A 216 -0.21 -2.40 14.17
C ASN A 216 -0.72 -1.11 13.52
N TYR A 217 -1.02 -1.14 12.21
CA TYR A 217 -1.49 0.04 11.49
C TYR A 217 -2.94 0.40 11.78
N PHE A 218 -3.80 -0.60 11.98
CA PHE A 218 -5.25 -0.38 12.16
C PHE A 218 -5.75 -0.62 13.58
N TYR A 219 -4.91 -1.10 14.52
CA TYR A 219 -5.38 -1.61 15.80
C TYR A 219 -6.22 -0.57 16.55
N ASP A 220 -7.40 -1.00 16.98
CA ASP A 220 -8.40 -0.28 17.76
C ASP A 220 -9.10 0.92 17.08
N GLU A 221 -8.48 1.63 16.13
CA GLU A 221 -9.08 2.84 15.54
C GLU A 221 -8.69 3.12 14.08
N CYS A 222 -9.53 3.91 13.39
CA CYS A 222 -9.20 4.39 12.05
C CYS A 222 -7.95 5.30 12.13
N PRO A 223 -6.90 5.09 11.32
CA PRO A 223 -5.69 5.90 11.36
C PRO A 223 -5.89 7.32 10.81
N VAL A 224 -7.08 7.68 10.34
CA VAL A 224 -7.39 9.03 9.85
C VAL A 224 -8.11 9.83 10.94
N CYS A 225 -9.22 9.30 11.48
CA CYS A 225 -10.02 10.00 12.50
C CYS A 225 -9.75 9.58 13.94
N ASN A 226 -9.03 8.47 14.17
CA ASN A 226 -8.79 7.85 15.47
C ASN A 226 -10.10 7.50 16.22
N VAL A 227 -11.09 6.97 15.48
CA VAL A 227 -12.38 6.51 16.01
C VAL A 227 -12.69 5.10 15.48
N ASN A 228 -13.45 4.32 16.27
CA ASN A 228 -13.96 2.99 15.93
C ASN A 228 -15.42 2.82 16.42
N PRO A 229 -16.41 2.64 15.51
CA PRO A 229 -16.25 2.58 14.05
C PRO A 229 -15.81 3.94 13.46
N CYS A 230 -15.26 3.90 12.25
CA CYS A 230 -14.77 5.08 11.54
C CYS A 230 -15.91 6.06 11.21
N GLU A 231 -15.62 7.36 11.30
CA GLU A 231 -16.55 8.46 10.97
C GLU A 231 -16.03 9.36 9.83
N CYS A 232 -14.98 8.93 9.11
CA CYS A 232 -14.40 9.69 8.00
C CYS A 232 -15.38 9.91 6.85
N LYS A 233 -15.48 11.15 6.39
CA LYS A 233 -16.30 11.54 5.25
C LYS A 233 -15.59 11.29 3.92
N GLN A 234 -16.31 11.47 2.82
CA GLN A 234 -15.70 11.45 1.50
C GLN A 234 -14.61 12.53 1.41
N GLY A 235 -13.44 12.17 0.89
CA GLY A 235 -12.28 13.05 0.83
C GLY A 235 -11.38 13.02 2.08
N ASP A 236 -11.87 12.55 3.23
CA ASP A 236 -11.04 12.37 4.42
C ASP A 236 -10.03 11.24 4.16
N ALA A 237 -8.78 11.63 3.92
CA ALA A 237 -7.67 10.73 3.71
C ALA A 237 -6.37 11.43 4.10
N ARG A 238 -5.39 10.66 4.58
CA ARG A 238 -4.03 11.19 4.74
C ARG A 238 -3.50 11.59 3.36
N ILE A 239 -2.93 12.79 3.26
CA ILE A 239 -2.23 13.25 2.06
C ILE A 239 -0.96 12.38 1.90
N GLN A 240 -0.87 11.66 0.78
CA GLN A 240 0.20 10.68 0.52
C GLN A 240 1.04 11.02 -0.72
N GLY A 241 0.45 11.71 -1.68
CA GLY A 241 1.13 12.04 -2.93
C GLY A 241 1.07 13.50 -3.32
N LEU A 242 0.43 14.35 -2.51
CA LEU A 242 0.40 15.79 -2.72
C LEU A 242 1.23 16.47 -1.64
N VAL A 243 1.60 17.72 -1.90
CA VAL A 243 2.24 18.58 -0.91
C VAL A 243 1.29 18.79 0.26
N ASP A 244 1.78 18.56 1.48
CA ASP A 244 1.04 18.81 2.71
C ASP A 244 1.44 20.17 3.30
N PRO A 245 0.69 21.26 3.03
CA PRO A 245 1.10 22.61 3.41
C PRO A 245 1.29 22.78 4.91
N SER A 246 0.59 22.00 5.76
CA SER A 246 0.74 22.15 7.22
C SER A 246 2.12 21.73 7.69
N LYS A 247 2.71 20.67 7.12
CA LYS A 247 4.07 20.24 7.45
C LYS A 247 5.14 21.25 7.04
N PHE A 248 4.92 21.93 5.91
CA PHE A 248 5.78 23.02 5.47
C PHE A 248 5.65 24.25 6.37
N ALA A 249 4.43 24.57 6.81
CA ALA A 249 4.18 25.62 7.79
C ALA A 249 4.85 25.33 9.15
N GLU A 250 4.79 24.09 9.63
CA GLU A 250 5.49 23.66 10.85
C GLU A 250 7.01 23.86 10.71
N LEU A 251 7.60 23.40 9.60
CA LEU A 251 9.02 23.57 9.33
C LEU A 251 9.40 25.06 9.23
N ARG A 252 8.57 25.88 8.59
CA ARG A 252 8.77 27.32 8.50
C ARG A 252 8.80 27.98 9.88
N VAL A 253 7.85 27.64 10.74
CA VAL A 253 7.79 28.19 12.11
C VAL A 253 9.10 27.89 12.86
N LEU A 254 9.66 26.69 12.70
CA LEU A 254 10.95 26.35 13.31
C LEU A 254 12.11 27.23 12.79
N PHE A 255 12.09 27.60 11.50
CA PHE A 255 13.06 28.52 10.92
C PHE A 255 12.85 29.98 11.38
N GLU A 256 11.61 30.44 11.51
CA GLU A 256 11.29 31.76 12.07
C GLU A 256 11.76 31.90 13.53
N GLU A 257 11.72 30.81 14.29
CA GLU A 257 12.30 30.77 15.65
C GLU A 257 13.83 30.74 15.63
N LEU A 258 14.43 29.96 14.73
CA LEU A 258 15.90 29.89 14.60
C LEU A 258 16.48 31.25 14.20
N GLU A 259 15.81 31.98 13.32
CA GLU A 259 16.21 33.32 12.89
C GLU A 259 16.38 34.28 14.07
N LYS A 260 15.41 34.29 15.00
CA LYS A 260 15.44 35.15 16.20
C LYS A 260 16.62 34.84 17.11
N LEU A 261 17.07 33.59 17.11
CA LEU A 261 18.20 33.11 17.92
C LEU A 261 19.55 33.28 17.23
N SER A 262 19.58 33.55 15.93
CA SER A 262 20.80 33.57 15.12
C SER A 262 20.79 34.73 14.11
N PRO A 263 20.92 35.99 14.58
CA PRO A 263 20.88 37.17 13.72
C PRO A 263 21.93 37.14 12.59
N ASP A 264 23.10 36.55 12.86
CA ASP A 264 24.22 36.45 11.92
C ASP A 264 23.92 35.57 10.69
N ALA A 265 22.87 34.75 10.76
CA ALA A 265 22.41 33.88 9.67
C ALA A 265 21.03 34.29 9.12
N SER A 266 20.50 35.45 9.51
CA SER A 266 19.12 35.86 9.20
C SER A 266 18.85 35.89 7.69
N SER A 267 19.79 36.35 6.85
CA SER A 267 19.60 36.38 5.39
C SER A 267 19.32 35.00 4.80
N ASP A 268 20.16 34.01 5.13
CA ASP A 268 20.01 32.64 4.61
C ASP A 268 18.72 31.98 5.13
N ILE A 269 18.35 32.25 6.38
CA ILE A 269 17.13 31.73 7.00
C ILE A 269 15.88 32.36 6.37
N GLN A 270 15.90 33.66 6.07
CA GLN A 270 14.77 34.36 5.42
C GLN A 270 14.48 33.84 4.01
N GLU A 271 15.52 33.49 3.24
CA GLU A 271 15.32 32.84 1.94
C GLU A 271 14.57 31.52 2.09
N LEU A 272 14.97 30.68 3.06
CA LEU A 272 14.29 29.41 3.33
C LEU A 272 12.84 29.61 3.78
N ILE A 273 12.60 30.57 4.69
CA ILE A 273 11.25 30.93 5.13
C ILE A 273 10.40 31.34 3.92
N THR A 274 10.94 32.14 3.01
CA THR A 274 10.25 32.58 1.80
C THR A 274 9.91 31.39 0.90
N SER A 275 10.86 30.49 0.66
CA SER A 275 10.61 29.27 -0.12
C SER A 275 9.53 28.38 0.51
N LEU A 276 9.55 28.21 1.84
CA LEU A 276 8.53 27.41 2.54
C LEU A 276 7.14 28.05 2.47
N LYS A 277 7.03 29.39 2.57
CA LYS A 277 5.76 30.12 2.36
C LYS A 277 5.22 29.95 0.94
N GLU A 278 6.10 29.94 -0.05
CA GLU A 278 5.69 29.71 -1.44
C GLU A 278 5.10 28.31 -1.60
N VAL A 279 5.67 27.30 -0.94
CA VAL A 279 5.11 25.94 -0.93
C VAL A 279 3.75 25.89 -0.23
N GLU A 280 3.59 26.56 0.92
CA GLU A 280 2.29 26.66 1.60
C GLU A 280 1.20 27.26 0.71
N THR A 281 1.58 28.26 -0.09
CA THR A 281 0.65 29.01 -0.96
C THR A 281 0.32 28.25 -2.24
N THR A 282 1.34 27.75 -2.92
CA THR A 282 1.19 27.13 -4.25
C THR A 282 0.83 25.65 -4.16
N GLN A 283 1.30 24.97 -3.12
CA GLN A 283 1.25 23.51 -2.97
C GLN A 283 1.84 22.76 -4.18
N ASP A 284 2.74 23.42 -4.91
CA ASP A 284 3.37 22.88 -6.11
C ASP A 284 4.50 21.90 -5.74
N GLU A 285 4.49 20.72 -6.35
CA GLU A 285 5.45 19.65 -6.04
C GLU A 285 6.89 20.01 -6.43
N VAL A 286 7.07 20.76 -7.52
CA VAL A 286 8.39 21.18 -8.00
C VAL A 286 8.96 22.21 -7.02
N VAL A 287 8.17 23.18 -6.61
CA VAL A 287 8.54 24.18 -5.59
C VAL A 287 8.83 23.48 -4.25
N ALA A 288 7.98 22.55 -3.82
CA ALA A 288 8.16 21.80 -2.58
C ALA A 288 9.46 21.00 -2.57
N THR A 289 9.76 20.29 -3.66
CA THR A 289 10.98 19.50 -3.80
C THR A 289 12.23 20.39 -3.81
N ALA A 290 12.17 21.51 -4.53
CA ALA A 290 13.27 22.47 -4.58
C ALA A 290 13.52 23.10 -3.21
N ALA A 291 12.46 23.52 -2.51
CA ALA A 291 12.53 24.11 -1.18
C ALA A 291 13.15 23.13 -0.16
N ILE A 292 12.73 21.86 -0.16
CA ILE A 292 13.28 20.86 0.78
C ILE A 292 14.76 20.58 0.50
N LYS A 293 15.18 20.52 -0.77
CA LYS A 293 16.60 20.35 -1.12
C LYS A 293 17.44 21.56 -0.71
N ASP A 294 16.91 22.77 -0.86
CA ASP A 294 17.61 23.98 -0.41
C ASP A 294 17.74 23.99 1.12
N VAL A 295 16.65 23.63 1.82
CA VAL A 295 16.66 23.43 3.27
C VAL A 295 17.71 22.40 3.68
N GLU A 296 17.76 21.23 3.06
CA GLU A 296 18.73 20.17 3.39
C GLU A 296 20.18 20.65 3.22
N SER A 297 20.47 21.31 2.09
CA SER A 297 21.80 21.85 1.78
C SER A 297 22.23 22.91 2.80
N LYS A 298 21.37 23.91 3.06
CA LYS A 298 21.66 25.02 3.99
C LYS A 298 21.65 24.56 5.46
N PHE A 299 20.84 23.56 5.82
CA PHE A 299 20.77 23.05 7.18
C PHE A 299 22.11 22.46 7.68
N GLN A 300 22.87 21.81 6.80
CA GLN A 300 24.22 21.32 7.16
C GLN A 300 25.20 22.49 7.41
N SER A 301 25.09 23.57 6.63
CA SER A 301 25.84 24.80 6.84
C SER A 301 25.50 25.44 8.19
N PHE A 302 24.22 25.50 8.56
CA PHE A 302 23.79 26.04 9.85
C PHE A 302 24.31 25.24 11.04
N LYS A 303 24.29 23.89 10.95
CA LYS A 303 24.89 23.04 11.99
C LYS A 303 26.37 23.32 12.22
N ALA A 304 27.11 23.71 11.18
CA ALA A 304 28.54 23.99 11.28
C ALA A 304 28.86 25.42 11.74
N LYS A 305 28.03 26.40 11.36
CA LYS A 305 28.31 27.83 11.52
C LYS A 305 27.69 28.48 12.76
N LEU A 306 26.55 27.97 13.24
CA LEU A 306 25.83 28.62 14.34
C LEU A 306 26.52 28.35 15.68
N ALA A 307 26.67 29.40 16.49
CA ALA A 307 27.17 29.28 17.85
C ALA A 307 26.23 28.36 18.64
N THR A 308 26.77 27.24 19.15
CA THR A 308 25.97 26.18 19.76
C THR A 308 25.54 26.55 21.17
N THR A 309 24.47 27.34 21.28
CA THR A 309 23.68 27.42 22.53
C THR A 309 22.77 26.19 22.64
N GLU A 310 22.31 25.90 23.86
CA GLU A 310 21.40 24.78 24.09
C GLU A 310 20.10 24.93 23.27
N ASP A 311 19.57 26.14 23.18
CA ASP A 311 18.34 26.44 22.46
C ASP A 311 18.50 26.27 20.94
N ILE A 312 19.60 26.78 20.37
CA ILE A 312 19.93 26.59 18.95
C ILE A 312 20.07 25.09 18.65
N THR A 313 20.74 24.35 19.52
CA THR A 313 20.93 22.90 19.36
C THR A 313 19.58 22.16 19.31
N LYS A 314 18.65 22.46 20.23
CA LYS A 314 17.31 21.86 20.26
C LYS A 314 16.48 22.20 19.02
N LYS A 315 16.55 23.45 18.54
CA LYS A 315 15.85 23.87 17.32
C LYS A 315 16.40 23.19 16.08
N LEU A 316 17.73 23.14 15.92
CA LEU A 316 18.35 22.39 14.82
C LEU A 316 17.97 20.91 14.84
N ALA A 317 17.88 20.26 16.01
CA ALA A 317 17.42 18.88 16.10
C ALA A 317 15.96 18.71 15.61
N SER A 318 15.07 19.64 15.98
CA SER A 318 13.65 19.62 15.58
C SER A 318 13.48 19.87 14.08
N ILE A 319 14.25 20.81 13.51
CA ILE A 319 14.31 21.07 12.08
C ILE A 319 14.81 19.81 11.37
N GLY A 320 15.93 19.24 11.81
CA GLY A 320 16.50 18.03 11.22
C GLY A 320 15.51 16.87 11.17
N LYS A 321 14.74 16.65 12.25
CA LYS A 321 13.68 15.65 12.29
C LYS A 321 12.59 15.92 11.24
N SER A 322 12.15 17.17 11.14
CA SER A 322 11.09 17.59 10.19
C SER A 322 11.55 17.49 8.73
N VAL A 323 12.79 17.89 8.44
CA VAL A 323 13.42 17.77 7.12
C VAL A 323 13.53 16.30 6.70
N MET A 324 13.98 15.41 7.59
CA MET A 324 14.06 13.98 7.28
C MET A 324 12.67 13.37 7.01
N ALA A 325 11.64 13.79 7.75
CA ALA A 325 10.27 13.34 7.52
C ALA A 325 9.71 13.81 6.16
N LEU A 326 10.02 15.04 5.76
CA LEU A 326 9.60 15.59 4.47
C LEU A 326 10.39 15.00 3.31
N LEU A 327 11.71 14.83 3.42
CA LEU A 327 12.54 14.16 2.42
C LEU A 327 12.04 12.74 2.13
N GLY A 328 11.66 11.99 3.15
CA GLY A 328 11.04 10.66 2.98
C GLY A 328 9.69 10.68 2.25
N SER A 329 9.03 11.84 2.18
CA SER A 329 7.76 12.00 1.45
C SER A 329 7.95 12.37 -0.03
N PHE A 330 9.11 12.94 -0.41
CA PHE A 330 9.42 13.37 -1.78
C PHE A 330 10.45 12.48 -2.50
N ALA A 331 11.26 11.72 -1.76
CA ALA A 331 12.24 10.76 -2.30
C ALA A 331 11.55 9.61 -3.05
#